data_AF-C7J0X4-F1
#
_entry.id   AF-C7J0X4-F1
#
_cell.length_a   1.000
_cell.length_b   1.000
_cell.length_c   1.000
_cell.angle_alpha   90.00
_cell.angle_beta   90.00
_cell.angle_gamma   90.00
#
_symmetry.space_group_name_H-M   'P 1'
#
loop_
_entity.id
_entity.type
_entity.pdbx_description
1 polymer ?
#
loop_
_entity_poly.entity_id
_entity_poly.type
_entity_poly.pdbx_seq_one_letter_code
_entity_poly.pdbx_strand_id
1 'polypeptide(L)'
;NILLHPFHIDSARACYGPKHVEIANERLAIQTLLITDNLFRNSDIATRQNYVRLVESVKKFGGTVHIFSSMHVSGEQLAQLTGIAAILRFPLPDLEDIEM
;
A
#
# COMPACT_ATOMS: atom_id res chain seq x y z
N ASN A 1 -3.68 -22.12 32.70
CA ASN A 1 -3.01 -20.87 32.29
C ASN A 1 -3.34 -20.61 30.82
N ILE A 2 -4.59 -20.24 30.58
CA ILE A 2 -5.11 -19.81 29.27
C ILE A 2 -4.96 -18.28 29.30
N LEU A 3 -4.71 -17.63 28.17
CA LEU A 3 -4.45 -16.17 27.99
C LEU A 3 -2.98 -15.78 27.80
N LEU A 4 -2.32 -16.41 26.84
CA LEU A 4 -1.36 -15.70 25.97
C LEU A 4 -1.97 -15.72 24.57
N HIS A 5 -3.03 -14.94 24.35
CA HIS A 5 -3.37 -14.53 22.99
C HIS A 5 -2.52 -13.29 22.74
N PRO A 6 -1.40 -13.39 22.00
CA PRO A 6 -0.73 -12.21 21.53
C PRO A 6 -1.77 -11.46 20.70
N PHE A 7 -2.14 -10.29 21.19
CA PHE A 7 -2.70 -9.21 20.41
C PHE A 7 -1.58 -8.77 19.45
N HIS A 8 -1.24 -9.68 18.53
CA HIS A 8 -0.28 -9.44 17.47
C HIS A 8 -1.04 -8.47 16.56
N ILE A 9 -0.85 -7.18 16.81
CA ILE A 9 -1.39 -6.09 16.03
C ILE A 9 -0.80 -6.28 14.63
N ASP A 10 -1.47 -7.11 13.83
CA ASP A 10 -1.71 -7.09 12.39
C ASP A 10 -0.72 -6.36 11.46
N SER A 11 0.57 -6.28 11.82
CA SER A 11 1.63 -5.73 10.98
C SER A 11 1.79 -6.53 9.70
N ALA A 12 1.40 -7.80 9.70
CA ALA A 12 1.34 -8.66 8.50
C ALA A 12 0.27 -8.22 7.47
N ARG A 13 -0.58 -7.24 7.80
CA ARG A 13 -1.59 -6.70 6.89
C ARG A 13 -1.21 -5.35 6.28
N ALA A 14 0.01 -4.86 6.47
CA ALA A 14 0.48 -3.63 5.84
C ALA A 14 1.65 -3.92 4.91
N CYS A 15 1.60 -3.38 3.70
CA CYS A 15 2.62 -3.53 2.69
C CYS A 15 3.08 -2.17 2.19
N TYR A 16 4.38 -2.05 1.91
CA TYR A 16 5.01 -0.78 1.54
C TYR A 16 5.80 -0.96 0.25
N GLY A 17 5.81 0.08 -0.59
CA GLY A 17 6.56 0.08 -1.83
C GLY A 17 5.80 -0.46 -3.03
N PRO A 18 6.21 -0.05 -4.25
CA PRO A 18 5.44 -0.28 -5.47
C PRO A 18 5.30 -1.77 -5.81
N LYS A 19 6.37 -2.57 -5.65
CA LYS A 19 6.33 -4.01 -5.95
C LYS A 19 5.36 -4.77 -5.05
N HIS A 20 5.43 -4.57 -3.73
CA HIS A 20 4.53 -5.23 -2.78
C HIS A 20 3.07 -4.85 -3.03
N VAL A 21 2.82 -3.57 -3.30
CA VAL A 21 1.47 -3.08 -3.58
C VAL A 21 0.94 -3.63 -4.91
N GLU A 22 1.78 -3.77 -5.93
CA GLU A 22 1.39 -4.36 -7.21
C GLU A 22 0.97 -5.83 -7.03
N ILE A 23 1.76 -6.62 -6.32
CA ILE A 23 1.46 -8.03 -6.03
C ILE A 23 0.19 -8.16 -5.16
N ALA A 24 0.04 -7.30 -4.15
CA ALA A 24 -1.16 -7.25 -3.34
C ALA A 24 -2.41 -6.92 -4.18
N ASN A 25 -2.27 -6.05 -5.18
CA ASN A 25 -3.34 -5.73 -6.12
C ASN A 25 -3.64 -6.91 -7.05
N GLU A 26 -2.64 -7.62 -7.56
CA GLU A 26 -2.84 -8.84 -8.37
C GLU A 26 -3.58 -9.93 -7.59
N ARG A 27 -3.34 -10.03 -6.28
CA ARG A 27 -4.02 -10.96 -5.37
C ARG A 27 -5.37 -10.45 -4.87
N LEU A 28 -5.80 -9.24 -5.27
CA LEU A 28 -7.03 -8.60 -4.79
C LEU A 28 -7.09 -8.48 -3.26
N ALA A 29 -5.92 -8.41 -2.62
CA ALA A 29 -5.80 -8.38 -1.17
C ALA A 29 -5.91 -6.96 -0.61
N ILE A 30 -5.80 -5.93 -1.45
CA ILE A 30 -5.82 -4.53 -1.00
C ILE A 30 -7.20 -4.15 -0.45
N GLN A 31 -7.23 -3.77 0.82
CA GLN A 31 -8.34 -3.09 1.45
C GLN A 31 -8.28 -1.60 1.21
N THR A 32 -7.12 -1.01 1.51
CA THR A 32 -6.93 0.44 1.50
C THR A 32 -5.57 0.78 0.90
N LEU A 33 -5.56 1.49 -0.22
CA LEU A 33 -4.34 2.01 -0.84
C LEU A 33 -4.05 3.41 -0.30
N LEU A 34 -2.81 3.66 0.12
CA LEU A 34 -2.31 4.96 0.56
C LEU A 34 -1.24 5.39 -0.43
N ILE A 35 -1.40 6.55 -1.07
CA ILE A 35 -0.45 7.07 -2.05
C ILE A 35 -0.22 8.56 -1.84
N THR A 36 1.02 9.01 -1.99
CA THR A 36 1.34 10.44 -1.94
C THR A 36 1.12 11.11 -3.29
N ASP A 37 0.65 12.36 -3.29
CA ASP A 37 0.47 13.12 -4.54
C ASP A 37 1.80 13.34 -5.29
N ASN A 38 2.92 13.37 -4.56
CA ASN A 38 4.26 13.50 -5.13
C ASN A 38 4.63 12.38 -6.12
N LEU A 39 4.11 11.15 -5.92
CA LEU A 39 4.32 10.06 -6.87
C LEU A 39 3.63 10.28 -8.22
N PHE A 40 2.55 11.08 -8.24
CA PHE A 40 1.90 11.50 -9.50
C PHE A 40 2.60 12.69 -10.16
N ARG A 41 3.41 13.42 -9.40
CA ARG A 41 4.19 14.58 -9.88
C ARG A 41 5.54 14.19 -10.49
N ASN A 42 5.93 12.92 -10.37
CA ASN A 42 7.17 12.40 -10.94
C ASN A 42 7.16 12.52 -12.48
N SER A 43 8.31 12.86 -13.07
CA SER A 43 8.46 13.21 -14.49
C SER A 43 8.20 12.04 -15.45
N ASP A 44 8.13 10.82 -14.92
CA ASP A 44 7.97 9.61 -15.71
C ASP A 44 6.49 9.28 -15.98
N ILE A 45 6.08 9.46 -17.24
CA ILE A 45 4.71 9.24 -17.70
C ILE A 45 4.29 7.78 -17.53
N ALA A 46 5.20 6.83 -17.76
CA ALA A 46 4.91 5.40 -17.66
C ALA A 46 4.58 5.00 -16.20
N THR A 47 5.40 5.48 -15.27
CA THR A 47 5.20 5.28 -13.82
C THR A 47 3.87 5.88 -13.36
N ARG A 48 3.55 7.09 -13.83
CA ARG A 48 2.26 7.73 -13.52
C ARG A 48 1.07 6.91 -14.04
N GLN A 49 1.15 6.39 -15.27
CA GLN A 49 0.09 5.53 -15.80
C GLN A 49 -0.07 4.25 -14.98
N ASN A 50 1.02 3.66 -14.48
CA ASN A 50 0.93 2.48 -13.63
C ASN A 50 0.19 2.77 -12.32
N TYR A 51 0.52 3.87 -11.63
CA TYR A 51 -0.19 4.26 -10.41
C TYR A 51 -1.67 4.60 -10.64
N VAL A 52 -2.02 5.23 -11.77
CA VAL A 52 -3.42 5.47 -12.13
C VAL A 52 -4.17 4.14 -12.31
N ARG A 53 -3.59 3.19 -13.07
CA ARG A 53 -4.18 1.85 -13.26
C ARG A 53 -4.34 1.09 -11.96
N LEU A 54 -3.37 1.21 -11.05
CA LEU A 54 -3.42 0.61 -9.72
C LEU A 54 -4.58 1.20 -8.91
N VAL A 55 -4.69 2.53 -8.83
CA VAL A 55 -5.79 3.22 -8.13
C VAL A 55 -7.15 2.82 -8.70
N GLU A 56 -7.28 2.75 -10.02
CA GLU A 56 -8.51 2.30 -10.68
C GLU A 56 -8.82 0.83 -10.37
N SER A 57 -7.82 -0.04 -10.39
CA SER A 57 -7.98 -1.46 -10.06
C SER A 57 -8.47 -1.63 -8.62
N VAL A 58 -7.80 -0.98 -7.66
CA VAL A 58 -8.21 -1.05 -6.24
C VAL A 58 -9.65 -0.58 -6.07
N LYS A 59 -10.05 0.55 -6.68
CA LYS A 59 -11.44 1.02 -6.63
C LYS A 59 -12.41 0.04 -7.28
N LYS A 60 -12.04 -0.57 -8.41
CA LYS A 60 -12.87 -1.55 -9.14
C LYS A 60 -13.15 -2.80 -8.31
N PHE A 61 -12.17 -3.25 -7.53
CA PHE A 61 -12.32 -4.40 -6.62
C PHE A 61 -12.89 -4.02 -5.24
N GLY A 62 -13.37 -2.78 -5.09
CA GLY A 62 -14.02 -2.29 -3.88
C GLY A 62 -13.07 -1.95 -2.74
N GLY A 63 -11.79 -1.71 -3.05
CA GLY A 63 -10.82 -1.14 -2.10
C GLY A 63 -10.92 0.37 -2.03
N THR A 64 -10.51 0.92 -0.89
CA THR A 64 -10.48 2.37 -0.64
C THR A 64 -9.14 2.94 -1.07
N VAL A 65 -9.13 4.17 -1.60
CA VAL A 65 -7.88 4.85 -1.97
C VAL A 65 -7.80 6.18 -1.24
N HIS A 66 -6.71 6.40 -0.52
CA HIS A 66 -6.37 7.66 0.14
C HIS A 66 -5.16 8.29 -0.50
N ILE A 67 -5.33 9.53 -0.94
CA ILE A 67 -4.25 10.35 -1.50
C ILE A 67 -3.81 11.32 -0.41
N PHE A 68 -2.55 11.20 0.03
CA PHE A 68 -1.95 12.09 1.01
C PHE A 68 -1.20 13.21 0.31
N SER A 69 -1.36 14.44 0.80
CA SER A 69 -0.52 15.52 0.33
C SER A 69 0.88 15.40 0.92
N SER A 70 1.91 15.46 0.09
CA SER A 70 3.32 15.50 0.55
C SER A 70 3.66 16.77 1.33
N MET A 71 2.77 17.76 1.37
CA MET A 71 2.89 18.97 2.20
C MET A 71 2.31 18.80 3.61
N HIS A 72 1.71 17.65 3.91
CA HIS A 72 1.20 17.32 5.24
C HIS A 72 2.14 16.33 5.93
N VAL A 73 2.26 16.40 7.26
CA VAL A 73 3.13 15.53 8.07
C VAL A 73 2.90 14.04 7.76
N SER A 74 1.64 13.65 7.54
CA SER A 74 1.25 12.28 7.16
C SER A 74 1.77 11.86 5.78
N GLY A 75 1.84 12.78 4.82
CA GLY A 75 2.40 12.51 3.49
C GLY A 75 3.92 12.47 3.50
N GLU A 76 4.57 13.30 4.33
CA GLU A 76 6.03 13.23 4.54
C GLU A 76 6.44 11.88 5.15
N GLN A 77 5.72 11.39 6.16
CA GLN A 77 5.96 10.08 6.75
C GLN A 77 5.81 8.95 5.72
N LEU A 78 4.75 8.99 4.90
CA LEU A 78 4.56 8.00 3.85
C LEU A 78 5.64 8.08 2.76
N ALA A 79 6.07 9.30 2.40
CA ALA A 79 7.16 9.55 1.47
C ALA A 79 8.51 9.03 1.98
N GLN A 80 8.77 9.12 3.29
CA GLN A 80 9.99 8.58 3.91
C GLN A 80 10.09 7.05 3.83
N LEU A 81 8.96 6.35 3.74
CA LEU A 81 8.95 4.91 3.51
C LEU A 81 9.22 4.61 2.03
N THR A 82 8.30 4.99 1.15
CA THR A 82 8.41 4.83 -0.32
C THR A 82 7.45 5.74 -1.11
N GLY A 83 6.56 6.47 -0.41
CA GLY A 83 5.49 7.26 -1.00
C GLY A 83 4.21 6.48 -1.33
N ILE A 84 4.23 5.14 -1.21
CA ILE A 84 3.07 4.26 -1.46
C ILE A 84 3.01 3.13 -0.43
N ALA A 85 1.80 2.85 0.07
CA ALA A 85 1.53 1.75 0.97
C ALA A 85 0.13 1.19 0.72
N ALA A 86 -0.10 -0.04 1.15
CA ALA A 86 -1.42 -0.65 1.12
C ALA A 86 -1.69 -1.41 2.42
N ILE A 87 -2.92 -1.32 2.88
CA ILE A 87 -3.47 -2.17 3.94
C ILE A 87 -4.22 -3.30 3.25
N LEU A 88 -3.90 -4.53 3.63
CA LEU A 88 -4.49 -5.75 3.11
C LEU A 88 -5.66 -6.22 3.97
N ARG A 89 -6.64 -6.86 3.33
CA ARG A 89 -7.78 -7.50 4.01
C ARG A 89 -7.37 -8.77 4.74
N PHE A 90 -6.36 -9.46 4.22
CA PHE A 90 -5.80 -10.68 4.78
C PHE A 90 -4.27 -10.64 4.68
N PRO A 91 -3.55 -11.23 5.64
CA PRO A 91 -2.10 -11.30 5.57
C PRO A 91 -1.68 -12.15 4.37
N LEU A 92 -0.69 -11.68 3.63
CA LEU A 92 -0.11 -12.38 2.48
C LEU A 92 1.32 -12.79 2.87
N PRO A 93 1.54 -14.04 3.32
CA PRO A 93 2.86 -14.51 3.75
C PRO A 93 3.88 -14.49 2.60
N ASP A 94 3.41 -14.61 1.35
CA ASP A 94 4.25 -14.48 0.16
C ASP A 94 4.88 -13.09 -0.02
N LEU A 95 4.37 -12.03 0.63
CA LEU A 95 4.96 -10.69 0.56
C LEU A 95 6.12 -10.50 1.53
N GLU A 96 6.20 -11.29 2.62
CA GLU A 96 7.34 -11.26 3.55
C GLU A 96 8.59 -11.90 2.94
N ASP A 97 8.41 -12.80 1.96
CA ASP A 97 9.51 -13.48 1.24
C ASP A 97 10.10 -12.62 0.10
N ILE A 98 9.44 -11.51 -0.24
CA ILE A 98 9.95 -10.56 -1.23
C ILE A 98 10.94 -9.65 -0.53
N GLU A 99 12.20 -10.10 -0.49
CA GLU A 99 13.29 -9.35 0.12
C GLU A 99 13.37 -7.91 -0.42
N MET A 100 13.67 -7.00 0.51
CA MET A 100 13.95 -5.57 0.26
C MET A 100 15.04 -5.34 -0.78
#